data_AF-A0A2V6TAI3-F1
#
_entry.id   AF-A0A2V6TAI3-F1
#
_cell.length_a   1.000
_cell.length_b   1.000
_cell.length_c   1.000
_cell.angle_alpha   90.00
_cell.angle_beta   90.00
_cell.angle_gamma   90.00
#
_symmetry.space_group_name_H-M   'P 1'
#
loop_
_entity.id
_entity.type
_entity.pdbx_description
1 polymer ?
#
loop_
_entity_poly.entity_id
_entity_poly.type
_entity_poly.pdbx_seq_one_letter_code
_entity_poly.pdbx_strand_id
1 'polypeptide(L)'
;MAAPTDAAGGADAPPETFTEAERARLLPYVTTLDGPVFALSGLPEVVKGALFARYSRSPKSLRRLFLDEFAGDVEPGEASAGGAVGVTRAEALYERVFVEYGDDSVAQLGGVHLACEGVSNVLTKVLEWGRLMAYLEQSTRYVPYDDRPGGRFRYHRPAELRGSPLAHRYATALDEAFLTYARWLEPLQAHFRRRHPRAPGDSETVYRNTIRAKALDTLRGLLPAATTSNVGLFGTGQAYEALLLRLRAHPLAEARQTADRILVELRKVIPAFLRRVDVPERGGAWSRYLAETRQATADAAARLLGDAVAEPRPEVVLTDWDPDGEVKVVAAALYAASDLPDDQLLARARRLGPDERAAVLRAYVGERRNRRHKPGRAFERTAYRFDVLTDYGAFRDL
;
A
#
# COMPACT_ATOMS: atom_id res chain seq x y z
N MET A 1 20.58 -37.81 37.16
CA MET A 1 19.27 -37.24 37.58
C MET A 1 19.42 -35.74 37.68
N ALA A 2 18.96 -35.03 36.67
CA ALA A 2 18.70 -33.59 36.71
C ALA A 2 17.40 -33.40 35.92
N ALA A 3 16.35 -32.98 36.60
CA ALA A 3 15.04 -32.76 36.01
C ALA A 3 15.09 -31.55 35.06
N PRO A 4 14.40 -31.59 33.91
CA PRO A 4 14.15 -30.37 33.17
C PRO A 4 13.11 -29.54 33.94
N THR A 5 13.47 -28.28 34.15
CA THR A 5 12.65 -27.22 34.72
C THR A 5 11.36 -27.03 33.92
N ASP A 6 10.22 -27.22 34.60
CA ASP A 6 8.91 -26.77 34.17
C ASP A 6 8.91 -25.25 34.00
N ALA A 7 8.83 -24.79 32.75
CA ALA A 7 8.40 -23.44 32.44
C ALA A 7 6.87 -23.39 32.52
N ALA A 8 6.33 -23.41 33.74
CA ALA A 8 4.93 -23.12 34.00
C ALA A 8 4.70 -21.60 33.93
N GLY A 9 3.92 -21.14 32.96
CA GLY A 9 3.66 -19.71 32.80
C GLY A 9 2.74 -19.32 31.64
N GLY A 10 1.64 -20.03 31.44
CA GLY A 10 0.55 -19.60 30.56
C GLY A 10 -0.69 -20.40 30.92
N ALA A 11 -1.79 -19.73 31.25
CA ALA A 11 -3.06 -20.39 31.51
C ALA A 11 -3.57 -21.03 30.21
N ASP A 12 -3.14 -22.27 29.94
CA ASP A 12 -3.69 -23.09 28.86
C ASP A 12 -5.13 -23.44 29.26
N ALA A 13 -6.09 -22.73 28.66
CA ALA A 13 -7.43 -23.28 28.52
C ALA A 13 -7.29 -24.69 27.93
N PRO A 14 -7.99 -25.71 28.46
CA PRO A 14 -7.84 -27.08 27.97
C PRO A 14 -8.06 -27.10 26.45
N PRO A 15 -7.19 -27.76 25.68
CA PRO A 15 -7.29 -27.79 24.24
C PRO A 15 -8.66 -28.35 23.87
N GLU A 16 -9.40 -27.61 23.06
CA GLU A 16 -10.70 -28.06 22.58
C GLU A 16 -10.51 -29.36 21.79
N THR A 17 -11.32 -30.37 22.12
CA THR A 17 -11.25 -31.69 21.50
C THR A 17 -12.17 -31.75 20.28
N PHE A 18 -11.65 -32.32 19.19
CA PHE A 18 -12.36 -32.53 17.93
C PHE A 18 -12.37 -34.03 17.59
N THR A 19 -13.50 -34.52 17.13
CA THR A 19 -13.64 -35.88 16.56
C THR A 19 -12.82 -36.03 15.29
N GLU A 20 -12.50 -37.25 14.88
CA GLU A 20 -11.70 -37.49 13.67
C GLU A 20 -12.32 -36.86 12.40
N ALA A 21 -13.66 -36.89 12.30
CA ALA A 21 -14.39 -36.25 11.21
C ALA A 21 -14.25 -34.71 11.24
N GLU A 22 -14.34 -34.10 12.42
CA GLU A 22 -14.15 -32.65 12.59
C GLU A 22 -12.70 -32.24 12.31
N ARG A 23 -11.72 -33.04 12.75
CA ARG A 23 -10.30 -32.83 12.43
C ARG A 23 -10.08 -32.84 10.92
N ALA A 24 -10.60 -33.86 10.23
CA ALA A 24 -10.53 -33.95 8.76
C ALA A 24 -11.18 -32.73 8.08
N ARG A 25 -12.26 -32.19 8.66
CA ARG A 25 -12.94 -31.01 8.13
C ARG A 25 -12.19 -29.69 8.34
N LEU A 26 -11.45 -29.57 9.45
CA LEU A 26 -10.70 -28.36 9.80
C LEU A 26 -9.31 -28.31 9.14
N LEU A 27 -8.63 -29.44 8.99
CA LEU A 27 -7.24 -29.53 8.50
C LEU A 27 -6.93 -28.71 7.23
N PRO A 28 -7.81 -28.61 6.22
CA PRO A 28 -7.54 -27.79 5.04
C PRO A 28 -7.51 -26.28 5.32
N TYR A 29 -8.15 -25.84 6.40
CA TYR A 29 -8.49 -24.44 6.64
C TYR A 29 -7.77 -23.80 7.82
N VAL A 30 -7.04 -24.57 8.62
CA VAL A 30 -6.26 -24.07 9.75
C VAL A 30 -4.84 -24.61 9.74
N THR A 31 -3.85 -23.80 10.13
CA THR A 31 -2.44 -24.23 10.13
C THR A 31 -2.10 -25.25 11.20
N THR A 32 -2.89 -25.31 12.28
CA THR A 32 -2.78 -26.30 13.35
C THR A 32 -4.14 -26.50 13.98
N LEU A 33 -4.44 -27.75 14.37
CA LEU A 33 -5.58 -28.08 15.22
C LEU A 33 -5.26 -27.91 16.70
N ASP A 34 -3.96 -27.96 17.03
CA ASP A 34 -3.44 -27.99 18.38
C ASP A 34 -2.94 -26.58 18.76
N GLY A 35 -3.20 -26.18 19.99
CA GLY A 35 -2.75 -24.90 20.56
C GLY A 35 -3.66 -23.69 20.26
N PRO A 36 -3.46 -22.59 21.03
CA PRO A 36 -4.30 -21.40 20.99
C PRO A 36 -3.97 -20.43 19.84
N VAL A 37 -2.85 -20.62 19.14
CA VAL A 37 -2.39 -19.73 18.05
C VAL A 37 -2.34 -20.51 16.73
N PHE A 38 -3.10 -20.03 15.74
CA PHE A 38 -3.19 -20.64 14.41
C PHE A 38 -3.65 -19.61 13.37
N ALA A 39 -3.43 -19.90 12.09
CA ALA A 39 -3.90 -19.06 10.99
C ALA A 39 -4.96 -19.81 10.15
N LEU A 40 -5.84 -19.04 9.52
CA LEU A 40 -6.77 -19.55 8.51
C LEU A 40 -6.09 -19.64 7.14
N SER A 41 -6.33 -20.71 6.41
CA SER A 41 -5.86 -20.92 5.04
C SER A 41 -7.00 -21.42 4.15
N GLY A 42 -6.90 -21.27 2.83
CA GLY A 42 -7.80 -21.92 1.88
C GLY A 42 -9.29 -21.53 1.93
N LEU A 43 -9.70 -20.62 2.80
CA LEU A 43 -11.08 -20.12 2.89
C LEU A 43 -11.30 -18.91 1.97
N PRO A 44 -12.51 -18.75 1.39
CA PRO A 44 -12.91 -17.51 0.72
C PRO A 44 -12.83 -16.30 1.66
N GLU A 45 -12.46 -15.14 1.12
CA GLU A 45 -12.28 -13.90 1.91
C GLU A 45 -13.57 -13.46 2.62
N VAL A 46 -14.72 -13.64 1.96
CA VAL A 46 -16.05 -13.35 2.56
C VAL A 46 -16.32 -14.25 3.77
N VAL A 47 -15.93 -15.52 3.70
CA VAL A 47 -16.07 -16.48 4.80
C VAL A 47 -15.16 -16.10 5.96
N LYS A 48 -13.90 -15.75 5.70
CA LYS A 48 -12.97 -15.26 6.74
C LYS A 48 -13.55 -14.05 7.47
N GLY A 49 -14.03 -13.05 6.72
CA GLY A 49 -14.63 -11.84 7.29
C GLY A 49 -15.86 -12.12 8.15
N ALA A 50 -16.81 -12.93 7.64
CA ALA A 50 -18.01 -13.29 8.37
C ALA A 50 -17.71 -14.14 9.61
N LEU A 51 -16.74 -15.07 9.54
CA LEU A 51 -16.33 -15.92 10.65
C LEU A 51 -15.75 -15.09 11.80
N PHE A 52 -14.84 -14.14 11.51
CA PHE A 52 -14.28 -13.28 12.55
C PHE A 52 -15.31 -12.27 13.11
N ALA A 53 -16.23 -11.78 12.28
CA ALA A 53 -17.33 -10.97 12.76
C ALA A 53 -18.20 -11.73 13.77
N ARG A 54 -18.58 -12.98 13.47
CA ARG A 54 -19.30 -13.87 14.39
C ARG A 54 -18.47 -14.24 15.62
N TYR A 55 -17.17 -14.49 15.45
CA TYR A 55 -16.26 -14.86 16.53
C TYR A 55 -16.16 -13.77 17.60
N SER A 56 -16.14 -12.50 17.21
CA SER A 56 -16.08 -11.37 18.14
C SER A 56 -17.24 -11.30 19.14
N ARG A 57 -18.34 -12.01 18.88
CA ARG A 57 -19.58 -12.00 19.70
C ARG A 57 -20.04 -13.40 20.09
N SER A 58 -19.20 -14.41 19.91
CA SER A 58 -19.52 -15.81 20.22
C SER A 58 -18.68 -16.30 21.41
N PRO A 59 -19.25 -17.08 22.35
CA PRO A 59 -18.48 -17.74 23.39
C PRO A 59 -17.71 -18.97 22.86
N LYS A 60 -17.94 -19.39 21.60
CA LYS A 60 -17.29 -20.55 20.97
C LYS A 60 -15.88 -20.18 20.50
N SER A 61 -14.99 -21.17 20.42
CA SER A 61 -13.75 -21.01 19.67
C SER A 61 -14.02 -20.77 18.18
N LEU A 62 -13.06 -20.15 17.48
CA LEU A 62 -13.17 -19.94 16.03
C LEU A 62 -13.32 -21.25 15.25
N ARG A 63 -12.64 -22.34 15.69
CA ARG A 63 -12.71 -23.67 15.03
C ARG A 63 -14.09 -24.30 15.20
N ARG A 64 -14.65 -24.24 16.41
CA ARG A 64 -16.00 -24.72 16.71
C ARG A 64 -17.06 -23.93 15.96
N LEU A 65 -16.92 -22.60 15.98
CA LEU A 65 -17.79 -21.71 15.24
C LEU A 65 -17.78 -22.03 13.74
N PHE A 66 -16.60 -22.27 13.16
CA PHE A 66 -16.49 -22.71 11.77
C PHE A 66 -17.23 -24.03 11.53
N LEU A 67 -17.00 -25.06 12.34
CA LEU A 67 -17.67 -26.36 12.19
C LEU A 67 -19.19 -26.25 12.28
N ASP A 68 -19.69 -25.49 13.25
CA ASP A 68 -21.11 -25.41 13.55
C ASP A 68 -21.88 -24.53 12.55
N GLU A 69 -21.28 -23.42 12.09
CA GLU A 69 -22.00 -22.37 11.35
C GLU A 69 -21.52 -22.18 9.89
N PHE A 70 -20.30 -22.63 9.54
CA PHE A 70 -19.68 -22.30 8.24
C PHE A 70 -19.24 -23.53 7.44
N ALA A 71 -18.94 -24.65 8.09
CA ALA A 71 -18.40 -25.82 7.41
C ALA A 71 -19.41 -26.43 6.43
N GLY A 72 -20.72 -26.23 6.59
CA GLY A 72 -21.72 -26.65 5.60
C GLY A 72 -21.71 -25.82 4.30
N ASP A 73 -21.02 -24.68 4.31
CA ASP A 73 -21.06 -23.68 3.24
C ASP A 73 -19.74 -23.62 2.43
N VAL A 74 -18.75 -24.45 2.78
CA VAL A 74 -17.41 -24.46 2.17
C VAL A 74 -17.08 -25.83 1.59
N GLU A 75 -17.20 -26.03 0.28
CA GLU A 75 -16.81 -27.30 -0.35
C GLU A 75 -15.27 -27.45 -0.44
N PRO A 76 -14.69 -28.63 -0.12
CA PRO A 76 -13.26 -28.85 -0.29
C PRO A 76 -12.85 -28.72 -1.76
N GLY A 77 -11.95 -27.79 -2.07
CA GLY A 77 -11.41 -27.59 -3.43
C GLY A 77 -11.93 -26.35 -4.16
N GLU A 78 -12.92 -25.63 -3.63
CA GLU A 78 -13.40 -24.36 -4.21
C GLU A 78 -12.49 -23.15 -3.92
N ALA A 79 -11.33 -23.36 -3.28
CA ALA A 79 -10.38 -22.30 -2.95
C ALA A 79 -9.79 -21.56 -4.18
N SER A 80 -10.04 -22.03 -5.41
CA SER A 80 -9.44 -21.49 -6.63
C SER A 80 -10.40 -21.20 -7.80
N ALA A 81 -11.70 -21.49 -7.69
CA ALA A 81 -12.64 -21.19 -8.78
C ALA A 81 -14.00 -20.80 -8.21
N GLY A 82 -14.43 -19.58 -8.51
CA GLY A 82 -15.73 -19.04 -8.11
C GLY A 82 -16.90 -19.82 -8.72
N GLY A 83 -17.26 -20.94 -8.10
CA GLY A 83 -18.53 -21.61 -8.32
C GLY A 83 -19.67 -20.69 -7.88
N ALA A 84 -20.62 -20.43 -8.77
CA ALA A 84 -21.74 -19.52 -8.54
C ALA A 84 -22.59 -19.88 -7.28
N VAL A 85 -22.55 -21.15 -6.85
CA VAL A 85 -23.34 -21.67 -5.73
C VAL A 85 -22.71 -21.30 -4.37
N GLY A 86 -21.39 -21.45 -4.20
CA GLY A 86 -20.67 -21.09 -2.96
C GLY A 86 -20.67 -19.57 -2.70
N VAL A 87 -20.56 -18.76 -3.75
CA VAL A 87 -20.62 -17.29 -3.66
C VAL A 87 -21.98 -16.82 -3.15
N THR A 88 -23.08 -17.34 -3.70
CA THR A 88 -24.45 -16.92 -3.31
C THR A 88 -24.74 -17.22 -1.83
N ARG A 89 -24.20 -18.34 -1.32
CA ARG A 89 -24.41 -18.76 0.07
C ARG A 89 -23.51 -17.99 1.05
N ALA A 90 -22.23 -17.79 0.73
CA ALA A 90 -21.32 -16.94 1.50
C ALA A 90 -21.80 -15.48 1.54
N GLU A 91 -22.41 -14.99 0.46
CA GLU A 91 -23.04 -13.67 0.41
C GLU A 91 -24.26 -13.55 1.34
N ALA A 92 -25.16 -14.54 1.35
CA ALA A 92 -26.32 -14.54 2.24
C ALA A 92 -25.91 -14.62 3.72
N LEU A 93 -24.85 -15.38 4.01
CA LEU A 93 -24.24 -15.46 5.33
C LEU A 93 -23.64 -14.10 5.74
N TYR A 94 -22.87 -13.47 4.84
CA TYR A 94 -22.33 -12.14 5.07
C TYR A 94 -23.43 -11.10 5.25
N GLU A 95 -24.51 -11.11 4.46
CA GLU A 95 -25.62 -10.19 4.64
C GLU A 95 -26.26 -10.30 6.02
N ARG A 96 -26.55 -11.53 6.46
CA ARG A 96 -27.12 -11.77 7.78
C ARG A 96 -26.24 -11.18 8.87
N VAL A 97 -24.93 -11.44 8.79
CA VAL A 97 -23.94 -10.95 9.75
C VAL A 97 -23.75 -9.43 9.64
N PHE A 98 -23.68 -8.87 8.44
CA PHE A 98 -23.39 -7.46 8.21
C PHE A 98 -24.58 -6.55 8.52
N VAL A 99 -25.80 -6.97 8.15
CA VAL A 99 -27.05 -6.25 8.47
C VAL A 99 -27.33 -6.26 9.97
N GLU A 100 -27.04 -7.37 10.67
CA GLU A 100 -27.22 -7.44 12.12
C GLU A 100 -26.24 -6.55 12.89
N TYR A 101 -25.04 -6.30 12.37
CA TYR A 101 -23.94 -5.75 13.18
C TYR A 101 -23.42 -4.37 12.76
N GLY A 102 -23.72 -3.90 11.54
CA GLY A 102 -23.47 -2.52 11.10
C GLY A 102 -22.00 -2.06 11.17
N ASP A 103 -21.05 -2.98 11.17
CA ASP A 103 -19.66 -2.73 11.53
C ASP A 103 -18.77 -2.67 10.27
N ASP A 104 -18.37 -1.45 9.89
CA ASP A 104 -17.47 -1.22 8.75
C ASP A 104 -16.08 -1.86 8.96
N SER A 105 -15.70 -2.23 10.19
CA SER A 105 -14.44 -2.93 10.45
C SER A 105 -14.41 -4.35 9.90
N VAL A 106 -15.58 -4.98 9.68
CA VAL A 106 -15.65 -6.31 9.05
C VAL A 106 -15.09 -6.29 7.63
N ALA A 107 -15.20 -5.17 6.92
CA ALA A 107 -14.62 -5.00 5.59
C ALA A 107 -13.09 -4.96 5.58
N GLN A 108 -12.44 -4.90 6.74
CA GLN A 108 -10.99 -5.02 6.87
C GLN A 108 -10.51 -6.48 6.93
N LEU A 109 -11.41 -7.44 7.15
CA LEU A 109 -11.07 -8.83 7.45
C LEU A 109 -10.97 -9.74 6.22
N GLY A 110 -11.25 -9.19 5.03
CA GLY A 110 -11.02 -9.85 3.75
C GLY A 110 -10.19 -8.97 2.82
N GLY A 111 -9.26 -9.55 2.06
CA GLY A 111 -8.35 -8.83 1.19
C GLY A 111 -8.06 -9.51 -0.14
N VAL A 112 -7.68 -8.72 -1.14
CA VAL A 112 -7.50 -9.20 -2.53
C VAL A 112 -6.19 -8.68 -3.11
N HIS A 113 -5.48 -9.57 -3.82
CA HIS A 113 -4.40 -9.20 -4.72
C HIS A 113 -5.00 -8.82 -6.08
N LEU A 114 -4.72 -7.61 -6.56
CA LEU A 114 -5.23 -7.06 -7.81
C LEU A 114 -4.06 -6.54 -8.66
N ALA A 115 -4.13 -6.75 -9.97
CA ALA A 115 -3.15 -6.18 -10.91
C ALA A 115 -3.82 -5.12 -11.79
N CYS A 116 -3.16 -3.98 -11.96
CA CYS A 116 -3.50 -2.97 -12.95
C CYS A 116 -2.34 -2.87 -13.94
N GLU A 117 -2.56 -3.27 -15.19
CA GLU A 117 -1.53 -3.30 -16.23
C GLU A 117 -1.78 -2.26 -17.31
N GLY A 118 -0.71 -1.67 -17.85
CA GLY A 118 -0.80 -0.68 -18.92
C GLY A 118 -1.44 0.65 -18.51
N VAL A 119 -1.42 0.98 -17.21
CA VAL A 119 -1.91 2.25 -16.67
C VAL A 119 -0.82 3.31 -16.72
N SER A 120 -1.16 4.58 -16.95
CA SER A 120 -0.17 5.66 -16.95
C SER A 120 0.57 5.77 -15.60
N ASN A 121 1.80 6.25 -15.60
CA ASN A 121 2.51 6.53 -14.34
C ASN A 121 1.78 7.61 -13.51
N VAL A 122 0.97 8.48 -14.12
CA VAL A 122 0.10 9.39 -13.36
C VAL A 122 -0.93 8.57 -12.56
N LEU A 123 -1.59 7.62 -13.20
CA LEU A 123 -2.56 6.75 -12.54
C LEU A 123 -1.91 5.83 -11.49
N THR A 124 -0.68 5.35 -11.68
CA THR A 124 0.00 4.56 -10.62
C THR A 124 0.09 5.35 -9.32
N LYS A 125 0.46 6.63 -9.36
CA LYS A 125 0.51 7.48 -8.15
C LYS A 125 -0.86 7.73 -7.53
N VAL A 126 -1.92 7.79 -8.33
CA VAL A 126 -3.31 7.89 -7.82
C VAL A 126 -3.73 6.59 -7.12
N LEU A 127 -3.37 5.42 -7.68
CA LEU A 127 -3.64 4.10 -7.10
C LEU A 127 -2.89 3.90 -5.77
N GLU A 128 -1.63 4.36 -5.71
CA GLU A 128 -0.71 4.21 -4.58
C GLU A 128 -0.93 5.19 -3.42
N TRP A 129 -1.89 6.10 -3.55
CA TRP A 129 -2.13 7.14 -2.54
C TRP A 129 -2.65 6.59 -1.19
N GLY A 130 -3.26 5.39 -1.17
CA GLY A 130 -3.85 4.82 0.05
C GLY A 130 -2.80 4.24 1.00
N ARG A 131 -2.70 4.74 2.23
CA ARG A 131 -1.68 4.26 3.20
C ARG A 131 -1.94 2.87 3.79
N LEU A 132 -3.18 2.35 3.68
CA LEU A 132 -3.60 1.07 4.26
C LEU A 132 -3.71 -0.03 3.20
N MET A 133 -2.73 -0.08 2.30
CA MET A 133 -2.61 -1.07 1.23
C MET A 133 -1.12 -1.36 0.99
N ALA A 134 -0.83 -2.44 0.27
CA ALA A 134 0.48 -2.74 -0.25
C ALA A 134 0.50 -2.55 -1.77
N TYR A 135 1.61 -2.02 -2.28
CA TYR A 135 1.79 -1.70 -3.69
C TYR A 135 3.12 -2.25 -4.20
N LEU A 136 3.14 -2.66 -5.46
CA LEU A 136 4.36 -3.02 -6.16
C LEU A 136 4.28 -2.57 -7.62
N GLU A 137 4.92 -1.45 -7.93
CA GLU A 137 5.01 -0.89 -9.28
C GLU A 137 6.17 -1.51 -10.07
N GLN A 138 5.96 -1.71 -11.38
CA GLN A 138 7.02 -2.05 -12.32
C GLN A 138 8.12 -0.98 -12.31
N SER A 139 9.35 -1.42 -12.03
CA SER A 139 10.48 -0.50 -11.87
C SER A 139 11.09 -0.06 -13.19
N THR A 140 11.09 1.26 -13.43
CA THR A 140 11.82 1.91 -14.53
C THR A 140 13.35 1.83 -14.36
N ARG A 141 13.85 1.45 -13.18
CA ARG A 141 15.29 1.24 -12.93
C ARG A 141 15.80 -0.11 -13.45
N TYR A 142 14.90 -1.06 -13.69
CA TYR A 142 15.27 -2.43 -14.07
C TYR A 142 14.63 -2.91 -15.38
N VAL A 143 13.50 -2.32 -15.77
CA VAL A 143 12.79 -2.64 -17.02
C VAL A 143 13.04 -1.54 -18.05
N PRO A 144 13.53 -1.86 -19.26
CA PRO A 144 13.68 -0.87 -20.32
C PRO A 144 12.32 -0.57 -20.97
N TYR A 145 12.22 0.60 -21.58
CA TYR A 145 11.04 1.09 -22.30
C TYR A 145 11.36 1.40 -23.77
N ASP A 146 12.18 0.57 -24.40
CA ASP A 146 12.65 0.68 -25.78
C ASP A 146 11.85 -0.18 -26.77
N ASP A 147 10.85 -0.93 -26.29
CA ASP A 147 10.03 -1.83 -27.09
C ASP A 147 8.72 -1.19 -27.58
N ARG A 148 8.03 -1.90 -28.47
CA ARG A 148 6.80 -1.42 -29.14
C ARG A 148 5.73 -2.50 -29.26
N PRO A 149 5.11 -2.93 -28.14
CA PRO A 149 4.02 -3.90 -28.20
C PRO A 149 2.88 -3.35 -29.06
N GLY A 150 2.42 -4.14 -30.03
CA GLY A 150 1.39 -3.71 -30.98
C GLY A 150 1.81 -2.52 -31.88
N GLY A 151 3.12 -2.32 -32.08
CA GLY A 151 3.66 -1.31 -32.99
C GLY A 151 3.76 0.11 -32.43
N ARG A 152 3.48 0.32 -31.13
CA ARG A 152 3.54 1.63 -30.47
C ARG A 152 4.36 1.58 -29.20
N PHE A 153 4.99 2.71 -28.86
CA PHE A 153 5.62 2.85 -27.55
C PHE A 153 4.60 2.82 -26.41
N ARG A 154 5.08 2.44 -25.23
CA ARG A 154 4.29 2.22 -24.02
C ARG A 154 3.90 3.54 -23.33
N TYR A 155 3.01 4.32 -23.95
CA TYR A 155 2.43 5.51 -23.32
C TYR A 155 0.91 5.58 -23.46
N HIS A 156 0.27 6.15 -22.43
CA HIS A 156 -1.15 6.39 -22.36
C HIS A 156 -1.54 7.56 -23.25
N ARG A 157 -2.68 7.42 -23.96
CA ARG A 157 -3.31 8.49 -24.71
C ARG A 157 -4.62 8.88 -24.00
N PRO A 158 -4.67 10.04 -23.34
CA PRO A 158 -5.85 10.50 -22.61
C PRO A 158 -7.10 10.51 -23.49
N ALA A 159 -8.22 10.05 -22.94
CA ALA A 159 -9.51 10.05 -23.62
C ALA A 159 -9.95 11.48 -23.99
N GLU A 160 -9.53 12.45 -23.20
CA GLU A 160 -9.75 13.89 -23.31
C GLU A 160 -9.08 14.48 -24.56
N LEU A 161 -8.06 13.83 -25.11
CA LEU A 161 -7.41 14.26 -26.36
C LEU A 161 -8.10 13.70 -27.61
N ARG A 162 -9.06 12.78 -27.49
CA ARG A 162 -9.72 12.21 -28.68
C ARG A 162 -10.48 13.29 -29.44
N GLY A 163 -10.19 13.44 -30.72
CA GLY A 163 -10.76 14.48 -31.58
C GLY A 163 -10.17 15.89 -31.37
N SER A 164 -9.24 16.06 -30.42
CA SER A 164 -8.56 17.33 -30.18
C SER A 164 -7.47 17.59 -31.24
N PRO A 165 -7.25 18.85 -31.67
CA PRO A 165 -6.11 19.20 -32.51
C PRO A 165 -4.76 18.91 -31.84
N LEU A 166 -4.72 18.75 -30.51
CA LEU A 166 -3.51 18.41 -29.76
C LEU A 166 -3.13 16.93 -29.84
N ALA A 167 -4.02 16.04 -30.30
CA ALA A 167 -3.79 14.60 -30.30
C ALA A 167 -2.55 14.19 -31.10
N HIS A 168 -2.37 14.78 -32.29
CA HIS A 168 -1.21 14.50 -33.14
C HIS A 168 0.08 15.03 -32.50
N ARG A 169 0.08 16.29 -32.05
CA ARG A 169 1.24 16.91 -31.38
C ARG A 169 1.67 16.12 -30.14
N TYR A 170 0.70 15.66 -29.35
CA TYR A 170 0.96 14.82 -28.17
C TYR A 170 1.65 13.50 -28.55
N ALA A 171 1.11 12.78 -29.53
CA ALA A 171 1.69 11.51 -29.98
C ALA A 171 3.12 11.70 -30.53
N THR A 172 3.33 12.71 -31.39
CA THR A 172 4.65 13.02 -31.96
C THR A 172 5.67 13.34 -30.87
N ALA A 173 5.33 14.20 -29.91
CA ALA A 173 6.23 14.56 -28.82
C ALA A 173 6.61 13.36 -27.93
N LEU A 174 5.65 12.46 -27.64
CA LEU A 174 5.94 11.25 -26.87
C LEU A 174 6.77 10.26 -27.69
N ASP A 175 6.47 10.05 -28.97
CA ASP A 175 7.26 9.18 -29.84
C ASP A 175 8.72 9.66 -29.92
N GLU A 176 8.96 10.97 -30.02
CA GLU A 176 10.29 11.57 -29.99
C GLU A 176 11.02 11.34 -28.66
N ALA A 177 10.32 11.47 -27.52
CA ALA A 177 10.90 11.20 -26.20
C ALA A 177 11.33 9.73 -26.05
N PHE A 178 10.47 8.79 -26.43
CA PHE A 178 10.76 7.36 -26.39
C PHE A 178 11.84 6.95 -27.39
N LEU A 179 11.84 7.50 -28.61
CA LEU A 179 12.93 7.32 -29.58
C LEU A 179 14.26 7.79 -29.00
N THR A 180 14.27 8.96 -28.34
CA THR A 180 15.47 9.51 -27.72
C THR A 180 15.96 8.62 -26.58
N TYR A 181 15.06 8.20 -25.70
CA TYR A 181 15.36 7.21 -24.66
C TYR A 181 16.00 5.93 -25.23
N ALA A 182 15.38 5.33 -26.24
CA ALA A 182 15.85 4.08 -26.84
C ALA A 182 17.22 4.24 -27.52
N ARG A 183 17.43 5.34 -28.26
CA ARG A 183 18.73 5.63 -28.92
C ARG A 183 19.88 5.76 -27.92
N TRP A 184 19.62 6.29 -26.72
CA TRP A 184 20.66 6.53 -25.72
C TRP A 184 20.96 5.34 -24.81
N LEU A 185 20.15 4.28 -24.84
CA LEU A 185 20.27 3.14 -23.93
C LEU A 185 21.63 2.44 -24.02
N GLU A 186 22.05 2.03 -25.21
CA GLU A 186 23.35 1.36 -25.38
C GLU A 186 24.55 2.33 -25.21
N PRO A 187 24.54 3.56 -25.76
CA PRO A 187 25.59 4.54 -25.48
C PRO A 187 25.86 4.77 -23.98
N LEU A 188 24.81 4.86 -23.16
CA LEU A 188 24.97 5.02 -21.70
C LEU A 188 25.44 3.75 -21.01
N GLN A 189 24.98 2.56 -21.44
CA GLN A 189 25.56 1.32 -20.93
C GLN A 189 27.06 1.26 -21.26
N ALA A 190 27.48 1.57 -22.49
CA ALA A 190 28.88 1.60 -22.88
C ALA A 190 29.68 2.62 -22.05
N HIS A 191 29.11 3.80 -21.77
CA HIS A 191 29.71 4.77 -20.85
C HIS A 191 29.94 4.18 -19.45
N PHE A 192 28.92 3.56 -18.85
CA PHE A 192 29.04 2.98 -17.51
C PHE A 192 29.97 1.75 -17.48
N ARG A 193 30.05 0.94 -18.55
CA ARG A 193 31.04 -0.15 -18.63
C ARG A 193 32.48 0.40 -18.57
N ARG A 194 32.75 1.52 -19.24
CA ARG A 194 34.06 2.20 -19.19
C ARG A 194 34.34 2.82 -17.81
N ARG A 195 33.34 3.46 -17.20
CA ARG A 195 33.47 4.13 -15.90
C ARG A 195 33.62 3.14 -14.74
N HIS A 196 32.95 2.00 -14.84
CA HIS A 196 32.93 0.95 -13.83
C HIS A 196 33.33 -0.37 -14.49
N PRO A 197 34.64 -0.61 -14.75
CA PRO A 197 35.08 -1.87 -15.31
C PRO A 197 34.79 -3.02 -14.33
N ARG A 198 34.48 -4.21 -14.87
CA ARG A 198 34.24 -5.41 -14.07
C ARG A 198 35.53 -5.82 -13.33
N ALA A 199 35.46 -6.05 -12.02
CA ALA A 199 36.62 -6.51 -11.27
C ALA A 199 36.85 -8.03 -11.47
N PRO A 200 38.10 -8.52 -11.31
CA PRO A 200 38.37 -9.95 -11.26
C PRO A 200 37.59 -10.60 -10.10
N GLY A 201 36.74 -11.58 -10.42
CA GLY A 201 35.89 -12.28 -9.44
C GLY A 201 34.43 -11.83 -9.41
N ASP A 202 34.07 -10.74 -10.08
CA ASP A 202 32.67 -10.32 -10.19
C ASP A 202 31.86 -11.27 -11.08
N SER A 203 30.65 -11.63 -10.63
CA SER A 203 29.68 -12.31 -11.47
C SER A 203 29.32 -11.45 -12.68
N GLU A 204 29.49 -11.99 -13.89
CA GLU A 204 29.16 -11.31 -15.13
C GLU A 204 27.70 -10.87 -15.21
N THR A 205 26.80 -11.73 -14.73
CA THR A 205 25.36 -11.45 -14.73
C THR A 205 25.04 -10.28 -13.79
N VAL A 206 25.61 -10.26 -12.59
CA VAL A 206 25.42 -9.18 -11.62
C VAL A 206 26.00 -7.88 -12.16
N TYR A 207 27.20 -7.93 -12.75
CA TYR A 207 27.85 -6.78 -13.38
C TYR A 207 26.98 -6.20 -14.51
N ARG A 208 26.55 -7.03 -15.47
CA ARG A 208 25.69 -6.60 -16.59
C ARG A 208 24.39 -5.98 -16.09
N ASN A 209 23.73 -6.60 -15.11
CA ASN A 209 22.50 -6.09 -14.53
C ASN A 209 22.72 -4.75 -13.81
N THR A 210 23.86 -4.58 -13.13
CA THR A 210 24.24 -3.33 -12.47
C THR A 210 24.46 -2.19 -13.47
N ILE A 211 25.21 -2.47 -14.55
CA ILE A 211 25.45 -1.50 -15.64
C ILE A 211 24.13 -1.11 -16.31
N ARG A 212 23.28 -2.09 -16.61
CA ARG A 212 21.96 -1.85 -17.19
C ARG A 212 21.11 -0.99 -16.25
N ALA A 213 21.06 -1.32 -14.97
CA ALA A 213 20.31 -0.56 -13.99
C ALA A 213 20.81 0.90 -13.90
N LYS A 214 22.13 1.14 -13.90
CA LYS A 214 22.68 2.51 -13.94
C LYS A 214 22.25 3.29 -15.18
N ALA A 215 22.27 2.66 -16.36
CA ALA A 215 21.83 3.29 -17.59
C ALA A 215 20.32 3.62 -17.56
N LEU A 216 19.50 2.67 -17.14
CA LEU A 216 18.04 2.87 -17.02
C LEU A 216 17.69 3.94 -15.99
N ASP A 217 18.34 3.90 -14.82
CA ASP A 217 18.16 4.85 -13.74
C ASP A 217 18.51 6.28 -14.15
N THR A 218 19.52 6.44 -15.01
CA THR A 218 19.90 7.74 -15.59
C THR A 218 18.92 8.19 -16.68
N LEU A 219 18.48 7.27 -17.54
CA LEU A 219 17.65 7.60 -18.71
C LEU A 219 16.18 7.85 -18.41
N ARG A 220 15.66 7.29 -17.32
CA ARG A 220 14.23 7.37 -17.01
C ARG A 220 13.71 8.79 -16.82
N GLY A 221 14.57 9.80 -16.60
CA GLY A 221 14.16 11.21 -16.64
C GLY A 221 13.63 11.66 -18.00
N LEU A 222 13.95 10.93 -19.08
CA LEU A 222 13.38 11.15 -20.42
C LEU A 222 12.01 10.48 -20.61
N LEU A 223 11.60 9.58 -19.71
CA LEU A 223 10.32 8.89 -19.82
C LEU A 223 9.19 9.84 -19.38
N PRO A 224 8.25 10.16 -20.28
CA PRO A 224 7.14 11.06 -19.95
C PRO A 224 6.24 10.48 -18.84
N ALA A 225 5.53 11.33 -18.11
CA ALA A 225 4.52 10.90 -17.12
C ALA A 225 3.41 10.01 -17.73
N ALA A 226 3.20 10.13 -19.05
CA ALA A 226 2.28 9.28 -19.80
C ALA A 226 2.77 7.83 -19.98
N THR A 227 4.03 7.52 -19.70
CA THR A 227 4.58 6.16 -19.82
C THR A 227 3.71 5.19 -19.02
N THR A 228 3.29 4.08 -19.64
CA THR A 228 2.44 3.09 -18.99
C THR A 228 3.25 2.09 -18.20
N SER A 229 2.77 1.72 -17.03
CA SER A 229 3.39 0.79 -16.08
C SER A 229 2.36 -0.25 -15.62
N ASN A 230 2.84 -1.23 -14.87
CA ASN A 230 2.02 -2.21 -14.18
C ASN A 230 2.16 -2.01 -12.68
N VAL A 231 1.07 -2.11 -11.93
CA VAL A 231 1.07 -2.04 -10.47
C VAL A 231 0.27 -3.19 -9.89
N GLY A 232 0.90 -3.92 -8.96
CA GLY A 232 0.22 -4.87 -8.09
C GLY A 232 -0.28 -4.15 -6.83
N LEU A 233 -1.52 -4.44 -6.43
CA LEU A 233 -2.15 -3.94 -5.23
C LEU A 233 -2.54 -5.12 -4.34
N PHE A 234 -2.38 -4.96 -3.04
CA PHE A 234 -3.04 -5.79 -2.06
C PHE A 234 -3.71 -4.89 -1.02
N GLY A 235 -4.98 -5.14 -0.72
CA GLY A 235 -5.71 -4.36 0.25
C GLY A 235 -6.98 -5.06 0.71
N THR A 236 -7.57 -4.52 1.75
CA THR A 236 -8.82 -5.03 2.32
C THR A 236 -10.04 -4.49 1.55
N GLY A 237 -11.22 -5.07 1.77
CA GLY A 237 -12.48 -4.55 1.23
C GLY A 237 -12.68 -3.06 1.54
N GLN A 238 -12.41 -2.65 2.79
CA GLN A 238 -12.48 -1.25 3.21
C GLN A 238 -11.49 -0.35 2.44
N ALA A 239 -10.25 -0.81 2.28
CA ALA A 239 -9.22 -0.05 1.56
C ALA A 239 -9.57 0.09 0.07
N TYR A 240 -10.13 -0.96 -0.55
CA TYR A 240 -10.61 -0.92 -1.92
C TYR A 240 -11.84 -0.03 -2.10
N GLU A 241 -12.79 -0.03 -1.17
CA GLU A 241 -13.92 0.91 -1.19
C GLU A 241 -13.40 2.36 -1.18
N ALA A 242 -12.50 2.69 -0.25
CA ALA A 242 -11.89 4.01 -0.18
C ALA A 242 -11.08 4.38 -1.44
N LEU A 243 -10.41 3.41 -2.08
CA LEU A 243 -9.75 3.60 -3.37
C LEU A 243 -10.76 3.92 -4.48
N LEU A 244 -11.80 3.10 -4.63
CA LEU A 244 -12.82 3.22 -5.66
C LEU A 244 -13.56 4.56 -5.57
N LEU A 245 -13.95 4.98 -4.37
CA LEU A 245 -14.63 6.25 -4.15
C LEU A 245 -13.78 7.45 -4.60
N ARG A 246 -12.47 7.43 -4.33
CA ARG A 246 -11.51 8.45 -4.77
C ARG A 246 -11.30 8.45 -6.28
N LEU A 247 -11.13 7.26 -6.88
CA LEU A 247 -10.93 7.13 -8.33
C LEU A 247 -12.16 7.60 -9.12
N ARG A 248 -13.37 7.24 -8.67
CA ARG A 248 -14.64 7.69 -9.28
C ARG A 248 -14.83 9.20 -9.19
N ALA A 249 -14.34 9.82 -8.13
CA ALA A 249 -14.34 11.27 -7.94
C ALA A 249 -13.16 11.98 -8.64
N HIS A 250 -12.25 11.26 -9.30
CA HIS A 250 -11.05 11.84 -9.89
C HIS A 250 -11.36 12.60 -11.20
N PRO A 251 -10.65 13.71 -11.54
CA PRO A 251 -10.96 14.47 -12.75
C PRO A 251 -10.57 13.71 -14.02
N LEU A 252 -9.48 12.95 -13.97
CA LEU A 252 -8.97 12.19 -15.12
C LEU A 252 -9.92 11.04 -15.50
N ALA A 253 -10.23 10.93 -16.79
CA ALA A 253 -11.05 9.85 -17.33
C ALA A 253 -10.40 8.47 -17.10
N GLU A 254 -9.07 8.37 -17.20
CA GLU A 254 -8.34 7.12 -16.97
C GLU A 254 -8.57 6.56 -15.56
N ALA A 255 -8.57 7.41 -14.54
CA ALA A 255 -8.82 7.00 -13.16
C ALA A 255 -10.26 6.49 -12.96
N ARG A 256 -11.26 7.20 -13.51
CA ARG A 256 -12.67 6.80 -13.42
C ARG A 256 -12.94 5.49 -14.15
N GLN A 257 -12.42 5.34 -15.37
CA GLN A 257 -12.54 4.10 -16.16
C GLN A 257 -11.85 2.92 -15.48
N THR A 258 -10.68 3.16 -14.87
CA THR A 258 -9.99 2.14 -14.09
C THR A 258 -10.81 1.75 -12.86
N ALA A 259 -11.47 2.70 -12.18
CA ALA A 259 -12.36 2.40 -11.06
C ALA A 259 -13.48 1.41 -11.44
N ASP A 260 -14.11 1.63 -12.61
CA ASP A 260 -15.18 0.75 -13.09
C ASP A 260 -14.65 -0.68 -13.34
N ARG A 261 -13.46 -0.81 -13.94
CA ARG A 261 -12.82 -2.11 -14.19
C ARG A 261 -12.42 -2.81 -12.89
N ILE A 262 -11.82 -2.07 -11.96
CA ILE A 262 -11.44 -2.60 -10.63
C ILE A 262 -12.68 -3.12 -9.90
N LEU A 263 -13.78 -2.37 -9.90
CA LEU A 263 -15.01 -2.79 -9.22
C LEU A 263 -15.58 -4.09 -9.80
N VAL A 264 -15.55 -4.25 -11.12
CA VAL A 264 -15.98 -5.50 -11.79
C VAL A 264 -15.14 -6.68 -11.33
N GLU A 265 -13.81 -6.56 -11.34
CA GLU A 265 -12.92 -7.66 -10.98
C GLU A 265 -12.98 -7.99 -9.48
N LEU A 266 -13.01 -6.98 -8.61
CA LEU A 266 -13.12 -7.21 -7.17
C LEU A 266 -14.44 -7.85 -6.78
N ARG A 267 -15.55 -7.55 -7.47
CA ARG A 267 -16.85 -8.20 -7.21
C ARG A 267 -16.87 -9.68 -7.55
N LYS A 268 -15.90 -10.21 -8.30
CA LYS A 268 -15.75 -11.65 -8.51
C LYS A 268 -15.16 -12.37 -7.30
N VAL A 269 -14.51 -11.65 -6.38
CA VAL A 269 -13.77 -12.22 -5.23
C VAL A 269 -14.38 -11.78 -3.89
N ILE A 270 -14.72 -10.50 -3.77
CA ILE A 270 -15.21 -9.85 -2.53
C ILE A 270 -16.49 -9.02 -2.77
N PRO A 271 -17.53 -9.54 -3.46
CA PRO A 271 -18.72 -8.77 -3.84
C PRO A 271 -19.42 -8.12 -2.66
N ALA A 272 -19.57 -8.85 -1.55
CA ALA A 272 -20.27 -8.42 -0.36
C ALA A 272 -19.68 -7.13 0.25
N PHE A 273 -18.37 -6.95 0.14
CA PHE A 273 -17.63 -5.81 0.69
C PHE A 273 -17.75 -4.53 -0.16
N LEU A 274 -18.30 -4.61 -1.38
CA LEU A 274 -18.27 -3.51 -2.37
C LEU A 274 -19.67 -3.11 -2.87
N ARG A 275 -20.71 -3.49 -2.12
CA ARG A 275 -22.11 -3.29 -2.53
C ARG A 275 -22.54 -1.83 -2.51
N ARG A 276 -21.94 -1.01 -1.66
CA ARG A 276 -22.35 0.39 -1.47
C ARG A 276 -21.64 1.36 -2.40
N VAL A 277 -20.55 0.94 -3.05
CA VAL A 277 -19.63 1.78 -3.83
C VAL A 277 -20.32 2.59 -4.95
N ASP A 278 -21.25 1.96 -5.66
CA ASP A 278 -21.94 2.53 -6.82
C ASP A 278 -23.43 2.79 -6.58
N VAL A 279 -23.91 2.62 -5.34
CA VAL A 279 -25.28 2.99 -4.95
C VAL A 279 -25.40 4.52 -4.92
N PRO A 280 -26.37 5.13 -5.65
CA PRO A 280 -26.46 6.59 -5.79
C PRO A 280 -26.49 7.38 -4.48
N GLU A 281 -27.18 6.87 -3.46
CA GLU A 281 -27.34 7.50 -2.14
C GLU A 281 -26.25 7.11 -1.12
N ARG A 282 -25.29 6.26 -1.51
CA ARG A 282 -24.18 5.82 -0.65
C ARG A 282 -22.84 6.22 -1.27
N GLY A 283 -22.15 5.29 -1.92
CA GLY A 283 -20.87 5.57 -2.56
C GLY A 283 -20.98 6.60 -3.69
N GLY A 284 -22.12 6.67 -4.38
CA GLY A 284 -22.42 7.74 -5.34
C GLY A 284 -22.42 9.12 -4.69
N ALA A 285 -23.13 9.29 -3.57
CA ALA A 285 -23.16 10.54 -2.80
C ALA A 285 -21.78 10.90 -2.25
N TRP A 286 -21.00 9.92 -1.79
CA TRP A 286 -19.64 10.15 -1.29
C TRP A 286 -18.69 10.57 -2.42
N SER A 287 -18.71 9.89 -3.57
CA SER A 287 -17.90 10.32 -4.72
C SER A 287 -18.28 11.72 -5.21
N ARG A 288 -19.57 12.10 -5.20
CA ARG A 288 -20.00 13.48 -5.48
C ARG A 288 -19.43 14.47 -4.46
N TYR A 289 -19.58 14.18 -3.17
CA TYR A 289 -19.01 15.00 -2.10
C TYR A 289 -17.50 15.24 -2.28
N LEU A 290 -16.73 14.19 -2.60
CA LEU A 290 -15.29 14.31 -2.84
C LEU A 290 -14.96 15.19 -4.06
N ALA A 291 -15.74 15.07 -5.14
CA ALA A 291 -15.56 15.88 -6.35
C ALA A 291 -15.94 17.35 -6.11
N GLU A 292 -17.09 17.59 -5.50
CA GLU A 292 -17.60 18.93 -5.17
C GLU A 292 -16.69 19.65 -4.18
N THR A 293 -16.21 18.96 -3.14
CA THR A 293 -15.27 19.55 -2.16
C THR A 293 -13.96 19.96 -2.84
N ARG A 294 -13.45 19.14 -3.78
CA ARG A 294 -12.25 19.49 -4.55
C ARG A 294 -12.49 20.73 -5.42
N GLN A 295 -13.63 20.79 -6.11
CA GLN A 295 -13.97 21.92 -6.96
C GLN A 295 -14.14 23.20 -6.14
N ALA A 296 -14.89 23.15 -5.04
CA ALA A 296 -15.08 24.29 -4.15
C ALA A 296 -13.74 24.79 -3.57
N THR A 297 -12.82 23.88 -3.27
CA THR A 297 -11.46 24.23 -2.83
C THR A 297 -10.67 24.91 -3.95
N ALA A 298 -10.77 24.40 -5.19
CA ALA A 298 -10.12 25.01 -6.35
C ALA A 298 -10.68 26.42 -6.64
N ASP A 299 -11.99 26.61 -6.55
CA ASP A 299 -12.64 27.92 -6.74
C ASP A 299 -12.25 28.92 -5.64
N ALA A 300 -12.17 28.45 -4.39
CA ALA A 300 -11.67 29.25 -3.28
C ALA A 300 -10.20 29.64 -3.48
N ALA A 301 -9.35 28.70 -3.91
CA ALA A 301 -7.96 28.97 -4.21
C ALA A 301 -7.81 29.98 -5.36
N ALA A 302 -8.55 29.82 -6.47
CA ALA A 302 -8.52 30.77 -7.58
C ALA A 302 -8.93 32.19 -7.15
N ARG A 303 -9.98 32.31 -6.33
CA ARG A 303 -10.44 33.61 -5.80
C ARG A 303 -9.43 34.27 -4.86
N LEU A 304 -8.79 33.49 -3.99
CA LEU A 304 -7.87 34.01 -2.97
C LEU A 304 -6.47 34.28 -3.51
N LEU A 305 -6.00 33.47 -4.45
CA LEU A 305 -4.65 33.54 -5.00
C LEU A 305 -4.58 34.41 -6.26
N GLY A 306 -5.66 34.51 -7.05
CA GLY A 306 -5.68 35.31 -8.27
C GLY A 306 -4.51 34.98 -9.20
N ASP A 307 -3.83 36.03 -9.68
CA ASP A 307 -2.63 35.92 -10.54
C ASP A 307 -1.32 35.96 -9.75
N ALA A 308 -1.34 35.59 -8.46
CA ALA A 308 -0.13 35.59 -7.63
C ALA A 308 0.95 34.70 -8.26
N VAL A 309 2.13 35.30 -8.47
CA VAL A 309 3.30 34.60 -8.98
C VAL A 309 4.18 34.20 -7.81
N ALA A 310 4.69 32.97 -7.82
CA ALA A 310 5.62 32.51 -6.79
C ALA A 310 6.91 33.35 -6.79
N GLU A 311 7.28 33.88 -5.63
CA GLU A 311 8.56 34.57 -5.46
C GLU A 311 9.74 33.59 -5.59
N PRO A 312 10.88 34.03 -6.17
CA PRO A 312 12.07 33.19 -6.29
C PRO A 312 12.52 32.62 -4.94
N ARG A 313 12.73 31.31 -4.90
CA ARG A 313 13.21 30.58 -3.71
C ARG A 313 13.98 29.32 -4.15
N PRO A 314 14.81 28.73 -3.27
CA PRO A 314 15.49 27.48 -3.56
C PRO A 314 14.49 26.34 -3.85
N GLU A 315 14.93 25.34 -4.61
CA GLU A 315 14.13 24.14 -4.90
C GLU A 315 13.81 23.31 -3.66
N VAL A 316 14.67 23.35 -2.64
CA VAL A 316 14.46 22.66 -1.36
C VAL A 316 14.60 23.66 -0.22
N VAL A 317 13.55 23.79 0.58
CA VAL A 317 13.51 24.71 1.72
C VAL A 317 12.98 23.98 2.96
N LEU A 318 13.73 24.04 4.08
CA LEU A 318 13.17 23.69 5.39
C LEU A 318 12.24 24.84 5.82
N THR A 319 10.94 24.59 5.77
CA THR A 319 9.91 25.62 6.00
C THR A 319 9.37 25.64 7.42
N ASP A 320 9.52 24.54 8.16
CA ASP A 320 9.08 24.42 9.55
C ASP A 320 9.79 23.26 10.23
N TRP A 321 10.03 23.36 11.54
CA TRP A 321 10.58 22.29 12.35
C TRP A 321 10.16 22.46 13.81
N ASP A 322 10.16 21.36 14.57
CA ASP A 322 9.87 21.41 16.00
C ASP A 322 11.09 21.96 16.78
N PRO A 323 11.03 23.19 17.35
CA PRO A 323 12.15 23.75 18.10
C PRO A 323 12.45 22.98 19.39
N ASP A 324 11.43 22.31 19.96
CA ASP A 324 11.55 21.45 21.13
C ASP A 324 11.82 19.98 20.74
N GLY A 325 12.08 19.70 19.46
CA GLY A 325 12.15 18.35 18.91
C GLY A 325 13.12 17.43 19.65
N GLU A 326 14.34 17.89 19.93
CA GLU A 326 15.33 17.11 20.70
C GLU A 326 14.80 16.75 22.09
N VAL A 327 14.24 17.73 22.80
CA VAL A 327 13.69 17.55 24.15
C VAL A 327 12.53 16.55 24.15
N LYS A 328 11.62 16.66 23.18
CA LYS A 328 10.46 15.76 23.04
C LYS A 328 10.89 14.33 22.72
N VAL A 329 11.88 14.16 21.85
CA VAL A 329 12.45 12.84 21.53
C VAL A 329 13.13 12.23 22.77
N VAL A 330 13.90 13.02 23.52
CA VAL A 330 14.52 12.57 24.78
C VAL A 330 13.47 12.15 25.81
N ALA A 331 12.44 12.97 26.01
CA ALA A 331 11.35 12.65 26.94
C ALA A 331 10.64 11.33 26.55
N ALA A 332 10.36 11.15 25.26
CA ALA A 332 9.72 9.93 24.75
C ALA A 332 10.65 8.69 24.80
N ALA A 333 11.96 8.89 24.63
CA ALA A 333 12.95 7.82 24.83
C ALA A 333 12.97 7.35 26.29
N LEU A 334 12.93 8.29 27.24
CA LEU A 334 12.84 7.97 28.67
C LEU A 334 11.49 7.35 29.05
N TYR A 335 10.39 7.77 28.41
CA TYR A 335 9.05 7.24 28.64
C TYR A 335 9.00 5.73 28.39
N ALA A 336 9.68 5.23 27.36
CA ALA A 336 9.73 3.80 27.07
C ALA A 336 10.43 2.95 28.16
N ALA A 337 11.14 3.59 29.10
CA ALA A 337 11.89 2.96 30.17
C ALA A 337 11.51 3.51 31.56
N SER A 338 10.32 4.11 31.70
CA SER A 338 9.88 4.76 32.93
C SER A 338 8.37 4.63 33.13
N ASP A 339 7.93 4.62 34.38
CA ASP A 339 6.50 4.71 34.75
C ASP A 339 6.05 6.17 34.99
N LEU A 340 6.93 7.15 34.76
CA LEU A 340 6.60 8.57 34.91
C LEU A 340 5.71 9.07 33.77
N PRO A 341 4.77 9.99 34.05
CA PRO A 341 3.94 10.57 33.01
C PRO A 341 4.74 11.49 32.07
N ASP A 342 4.24 11.68 30.84
CA ASP A 342 4.91 12.41 29.75
C ASP A 342 5.28 13.84 30.12
N ASP A 343 4.39 14.56 30.81
CA ASP A 343 4.61 15.94 31.25
C ASP A 343 5.82 16.08 32.20
N GLN A 344 5.97 15.12 33.12
CA GLN A 344 7.09 15.06 34.04
C GLN A 344 8.41 14.70 33.36
N LEU A 345 8.38 13.81 32.36
CA LEU A 345 9.56 13.44 31.59
C LEU A 345 9.98 14.57 30.66
N LEU A 346 9.02 15.31 30.09
CA LEU A 346 9.29 16.51 29.30
C LEU A 346 9.92 17.61 30.16
N ALA A 347 9.39 17.85 31.36
CA ALA A 347 9.98 18.80 32.30
C ALA A 347 11.41 18.41 32.71
N ARG A 348 11.68 17.10 32.90
CA ARG A 348 13.03 16.59 33.17
C ARG A 348 13.95 16.77 31.96
N ALA A 349 13.52 16.37 30.75
CA ALA A 349 14.29 16.50 29.53
C ALA A 349 14.71 17.95 29.24
N ARG A 350 13.86 18.94 29.57
CA ARG A 350 14.19 20.37 29.46
C ARG A 350 15.32 20.81 30.40
N ARG A 351 15.44 20.17 31.57
CA ARG A 351 16.48 20.48 32.58
C ARG A 351 17.80 19.78 32.30
N LEU A 352 17.81 18.71 31.50
CA LEU A 352 19.02 18.02 31.09
C LEU A 352 19.88 18.93 30.23
N GLY A 353 21.19 18.92 30.48
CA GLY A 353 22.18 19.55 29.62
C GLY A 353 22.34 18.84 28.27
N PRO A 354 23.01 19.45 27.29
CA PRO A 354 23.23 18.86 25.96
C PRO A 354 23.88 17.46 26.01
N ASP A 355 24.88 17.26 26.87
CA ASP A 355 25.60 15.98 26.97
C ASP A 355 24.74 14.86 27.54
N GLU A 356 23.88 15.16 28.51
CA GLU A 356 22.93 14.21 29.09
C GLU A 356 21.86 13.82 28.08
N ARG A 357 21.29 14.79 27.35
CA ARG A 357 20.35 14.52 26.25
C ARG A 357 21.00 13.67 25.16
N ALA A 358 22.23 13.99 24.78
CA ALA A 358 22.98 13.21 23.81
C ALA A 358 23.27 11.79 24.31
N ALA A 359 23.51 11.59 25.61
CA ALA A 359 23.68 10.28 26.21
C ALA A 359 22.39 9.43 26.13
N VAL A 360 21.23 10.02 26.45
CA VAL A 360 19.93 9.35 26.28
C VAL A 360 19.71 8.95 24.83
N LEU A 361 19.95 9.86 23.87
CA LEU A 361 19.76 9.58 22.45
C LEU A 361 20.72 8.49 21.94
N ARG A 362 21.99 8.51 22.34
CA ARG A 362 22.95 7.45 21.99
C ARG A 362 22.52 6.09 22.52
N ALA A 363 22.06 6.03 23.78
CA ALA A 363 21.54 4.81 24.36
C ALA A 363 20.29 4.30 23.63
N TYR A 364 19.37 5.20 23.29
CA TYR A 364 18.11 4.85 22.62
C TYR A 364 18.29 4.39 21.16
N VAL A 365 19.24 4.99 20.43
CA VAL A 365 19.55 4.62 19.04
C VAL A 365 20.42 3.37 18.96
N GLY A 366 21.36 3.20 19.89
CA GLY A 366 22.33 2.11 19.90
C GLY A 366 23.25 2.07 18.67
N GLU A 367 23.89 0.92 18.44
CA GLU A 367 24.76 0.70 17.28
C GLU A 367 23.97 0.28 16.04
N ARG A 368 23.80 1.21 15.08
CA ARG A 368 23.15 0.93 13.81
C ARG A 368 24.12 0.26 12.81
N ARG A 369 24.17 -1.08 12.83
CA ARG A 369 25.04 -1.88 11.93
C ARG A 369 24.54 -1.97 10.48
N ASN A 370 23.25 -1.79 10.25
CA ASN A 370 22.69 -1.72 8.90
C ASN A 370 21.43 -0.83 8.90
N ARG A 371 20.98 -0.44 7.70
CA ARG A 371 19.84 0.46 7.51
C ARG A 371 18.51 -0.04 8.10
N ARG A 372 18.36 -1.34 8.38
CA ARG A 372 17.15 -1.93 8.97
C ARG A 372 17.08 -1.77 10.48
N HIS A 373 18.19 -1.44 11.15
CA HIS A 373 18.19 -1.06 12.56
C HIS A 373 17.63 0.37 12.64
N LYS A 374 16.31 0.48 12.69
CA LYS A 374 15.59 1.75 12.84
C LYS A 374 15.50 2.09 14.33
N PRO A 375 15.78 3.34 14.74
CA PRO A 375 15.48 3.80 16.09
C PRO A 375 14.00 3.59 16.44
N GLY A 376 13.70 3.50 17.74
CA GLY A 376 12.33 3.34 18.21
C GLY A 376 11.44 4.57 17.99
N ARG A 377 10.18 4.44 18.39
CA ARG A 377 9.11 5.42 18.13
C ARG A 377 9.28 6.80 18.76
N ALA A 378 10.25 7.00 19.66
CA ALA A 378 10.52 8.33 20.22
C ALA A 378 10.82 9.38 19.14
N PHE A 379 11.44 8.97 18.02
CA PHE A 379 11.70 9.85 16.88
C PHE A 379 10.44 10.28 16.10
N GLU A 380 9.27 9.69 16.39
CA GLU A 380 7.96 10.17 15.88
C GLU A 380 7.47 11.43 16.63
N ARG A 381 8.17 11.88 17.70
CA ARG A 381 7.79 13.02 18.55
C ARG A 381 8.41 14.36 18.13
N THR A 382 9.03 14.40 16.96
CA THR A 382 9.52 15.62 16.32
C THR A 382 9.06 15.65 14.87
N ALA A 383 9.01 16.83 14.26
CA ALA A 383 8.61 17.02 12.88
C ALA A 383 9.52 18.02 12.17
N TYR A 384 9.73 17.79 10.88
CA TYR A 384 10.37 18.69 9.95
C TYR A 384 9.50 18.78 8.70
N ARG A 385 9.32 19.99 8.15
CA ARG A 385 8.60 20.23 6.91
C ARG A 385 9.53 20.81 5.87
N PHE A 386 9.74 20.06 4.79
CA PHE A 386 10.46 20.52 3.62
C PHE A 386 9.45 20.88 2.53
N ASP A 387 9.63 22.04 1.91
CA ASP A 387 9.05 22.37 0.61
C ASP A 387 10.05 21.95 -0.46
N VAL A 388 9.59 21.19 -1.46
CA VAL A 388 10.42 20.58 -2.50
C VAL A 388 9.75 20.81 -3.85
N LEU A 389 10.32 21.71 -4.65
CA LEU A 389 10.00 21.85 -6.07
C LEU A 389 10.92 20.92 -6.87
N THR A 390 10.34 19.95 -7.57
CA THR A 390 11.11 18.94 -8.30
C THR A 390 10.36 18.48 -9.55
N ASP A 391 11.09 17.95 -10.53
CA ASP A 391 10.48 17.38 -11.71
C ASP A 391 9.83 16.01 -11.41
N TYR A 392 8.97 15.56 -12.32
CA TYR A 392 8.22 14.32 -12.11
C TYR A 392 9.12 13.06 -12.01
N GLY A 393 10.25 13.02 -12.72
CA GLY A 393 11.20 11.93 -12.66
C GLY A 393 11.86 11.83 -11.29
N ALA A 394 12.32 12.97 -10.77
CA ALA A 394 12.90 13.07 -9.43
C ALA A 394 11.87 12.85 -8.31
N PHE A 395 10.62 13.30 -8.46
CA PHE A 395 9.53 13.00 -7.49
C PHE A 395 9.33 11.50 -7.29
N ARG A 396 9.51 10.67 -8.34
CA ARG A 396 9.38 9.22 -8.22
C ARG A 396 10.52 8.55 -7.44
N ASP A 397 11.56 9.29 -7.08
CA ASP A 397 12.69 8.80 -6.28
C ASP A 397 12.63 9.11 -4.80
N LEU A 398 11.88 10.17 -4.45
CA LEU A 398 11.59 10.56 -3.08
C LEU A 398 10.67 9.53 -2.44
#